data_AF-A0A3L6VTV6-F1
#
_entry.id   AF-A0A3L6VTV6-F1
#
_cell.length_a   1.000
_cell.length_b   1.000
_cell.length_c   1.000
_cell.angle_alpha   90.00
_cell.angle_beta   90.00
_cell.angle_gamma   90.00
#
_symmetry.space_group_name_H-M   'P 1'
#
loop_
_entity.id
_entity.type
_entity.pdbx_description
1 polymer ?
#
loop_
_entity_poly.entity_id
_entity_poly.type
_entity_poly.pdbx_seq_one_letter_code
_entity_poly.pdbx_strand_id
1 'polypeptide(L)'
;VGTNPVDGAPLILGLSTIFKQFHPSYTEQFVSYVGQYVRSTISEAKTTDHLPPNVLNVLIFLQHFARVTKLKPSILHTHIPAYVFDAMSL
;
A
#
# COMPACT_ATOMS: atom_id res chain seq x y z
N VAL A 1 -18.04 0.68 0.09
CA VAL A 1 -17.83 1.23 1.46
C VAL A 1 -18.15 0.10 2.43
N GLY A 2 -17.15 -0.71 2.79
CA GLY A 2 -17.33 -1.95 3.54
C GLY A 2 -16.92 -1.78 5.00
N THR A 3 -17.90 -1.90 5.90
CA THR A 3 -17.92 -2.59 7.21
C THR A 3 -16.72 -2.61 8.17
N ASN A 4 -15.64 -1.84 7.97
CA ASN A 4 -14.66 -1.48 9.00
C ASN A 4 -14.37 0.04 8.93
N PRO A 5 -15.24 0.89 9.50
CA PRO A 5 -15.24 2.34 9.22
C PRO A 5 -14.21 3.17 9.98
N VAL A 6 -13.47 2.61 10.95
CA VAL A 6 -13.01 3.43 12.09
C VAL A 6 -11.63 4.07 11.91
N ASP A 7 -10.62 3.40 11.33
CA ASP A 7 -9.23 3.92 11.42
C ASP A 7 -8.51 4.16 10.09
N GLY A 8 -9.04 3.72 8.94
CA GLY A 8 -8.32 3.83 7.67
C GLY A 8 -8.02 5.27 7.26
N ALA A 9 -9.05 6.14 7.28
CA ALA A 9 -8.89 7.54 6.88
C ALA A 9 -8.06 8.37 7.88
N PRO A 10 -8.29 8.30 9.21
CA PRO A 10 -7.43 8.96 10.19
C PRO A 10 -5.96 8.52 10.10
N LEU A 11 -5.70 7.22 9.91
CA LEU A 11 -4.34 6.68 9.76
C LEU A 11 -3.65 7.28 8.53
N ILE A 12 -4.32 7.25 7.37
CA ILE A 12 -3.76 7.77 6.12
C ILE A 12 -3.48 9.28 6.22
N LEU A 13 -4.41 10.05 6.79
CA LEU A 13 -4.24 11.49 6.98
C LEU A 13 -3.13 11.80 7.99
N GLY A 14 -3.05 11.03 9.08
CA GLY A 14 -2.00 11.16 10.09
C GLY A 14 -0.61 10.90 9.49
N LEU A 15 -0.41 9.75 8.84
CA LEU A 15 0.85 9.44 8.16
C LEU A 15 1.18 10.45 7.07
N SER A 16 0.21 10.86 6.24
CA SER A 16 0.42 11.89 5.22
C SER A 16 0.87 13.21 5.85
N THR A 17 0.30 13.60 6.99
CA THR A 17 0.67 14.83 7.69
C THR A 17 2.07 14.75 8.27
N ILE A 18 2.41 13.62 8.91
CA ILE A 18 3.76 13.36 9.43
C ILE A 18 4.78 13.41 8.30
N PHE A 19 4.55 12.69 7.20
CA PHE A 19 5.49 12.65 6.08
C PHE A 19 5.68 14.00 5.39
N LYS A 20 4.64 14.85 5.34
CA LYS A 20 4.76 16.22 4.83
C LYS A 20 5.67 17.12 5.67
N GLN A 21 5.91 16.78 6.94
CA GLN A 21 6.85 17.51 7.80
C GLN A 21 8.31 17.14 7.53
N PHE A 22 8.57 16.02 6.87
CA PHE A 22 9.91 15.52 6.57
C PHE A 22 10.25 15.65 5.08
N HIS A 23 11.52 15.39 4.75
CA HIS A 23 11.96 15.34 3.36
C HIS A 23 11.18 14.25 2.57
N PRO A 24 10.76 14.48 1.32
CA PRO A 24 9.96 13.52 0.54
C PRO A 24 10.57 12.12 0.39
N SER A 25 11.89 12.01 0.50
CA SER A 25 12.60 10.72 0.51
C SER A 25 12.10 9.75 1.58
N TYR A 26 11.60 10.24 2.72
CA TYR A 26 11.04 9.38 3.77
C TYR A 26 9.72 8.74 3.35
N THR A 27 8.90 9.47 2.59
CA THR A 27 7.67 8.90 2.00
C THR A 27 8.00 7.82 0.99
N GLU A 28 9.00 8.06 0.15
CA GLU A 28 9.47 7.07 -0.83
C GLU A 28 10.04 5.82 -0.15
N GLN A 29 10.86 5.98 0.89
CA GLN A 29 11.38 4.88 1.69
C GLN A 29 10.26 4.08 2.36
N PHE A 30 9.25 4.76 2.93
CA PHE A 30 8.09 4.11 3.51
C PHE A 30 7.36 3.23 2.49
N VAL A 31 7.08 3.76 1.29
CA VAL A 31 6.44 3.00 0.20
C VAL A 31 7.32 1.81 -0.22
N SER A 32 8.64 1.98 -0.27
CA SER A 32 9.58 0.89 -0.56
C SER A 32 9.51 -0.23 0.48
N TYR A 33 9.45 0.09 1.77
CA TYR A 33 9.32 -0.91 2.84
C TYR A 33 7.98 -1.65 2.78
N VAL A 34 6.89 -0.94 2.55
CA VAL A 34 5.56 -1.56 2.39
C VAL A 34 5.54 -2.46 1.15
N GLY A 35 6.15 -2.05 0.05
CA GLY A 35 6.28 -2.88 -1.15
C GLY A 35 7.18 -4.10 -0.96
N GLN A 36 8.21 -4.02 -0.10
CA GLN A 36 9.00 -5.18 0.30
C GLN A 36 8.17 -6.18 1.10
N TYR A 37 7.40 -5.70 2.09
CA TYR A 37 6.47 -6.54 2.87
C TYR A 37 5.48 -7.30 1.97
N VAL A 38 4.82 -6.60 1.03
CA VAL A 38 3.89 -7.23 0.09
C VAL A 38 4.58 -8.35 -0.71
N ARG A 39 5.78 -8.09 -1.25
CA ARG A 39 6.52 -9.08 -2.05
C ARG A 39 6.98 -10.27 -1.23
N SER A 40 7.49 -10.06 -0.01
CA SER A 40 7.93 -11.16 0.85
C SER A 40 6.75 -12.05 1.24
N THR A 41 5.61 -11.46 1.62
CA THR A 41 4.44 -12.23 2.02
C THR A 41 3.81 -13.01 0.85
N ILE A 42 3.78 -12.44 -0.37
CA ILE A 42 3.36 -13.17 -1.56
C ILE A 42 4.31 -14.33 -1.87
N SER A 43 5.62 -14.10 -1.76
CA SER A 43 6.63 -15.14 -1.98
C SER A 43 6.53 -16.28 -0.97
N GLU A 44 6.19 -15.98 0.28
CA GLU A 44 5.99 -16.97 1.35
C GLU A 44 4.69 -17.78 1.18
N ALA A 45 3.65 -17.17 0.61
CA ALA A 45 2.33 -17.79 0.49
C ALA A 45 2.32 -19.04 -0.42
N LYS A 46 3.28 -19.20 -1.35
CA LYS A 46 3.49 -20.35 -2.28
C LYS A 46 2.30 -20.77 -3.17
N THR A 47 1.06 -20.43 -2.83
CA THR A 47 -0.18 -20.66 -3.60
C THR A 47 -0.70 -19.33 -4.14
N THR A 48 -0.82 -19.25 -5.46
CA THR A 48 -1.21 -18.05 -6.20
C THR A 48 -2.72 -17.80 -6.27
N ASP A 49 -3.55 -18.72 -5.76
CA ASP A 49 -5.00 -18.64 -5.96
C ASP A 49 -5.68 -17.54 -5.14
N HIS A 50 -5.20 -17.27 -3.92
CA HIS A 50 -5.81 -16.27 -3.05
C HIS A 50 -4.77 -15.43 -2.34
N LEU A 51 -4.89 -14.10 -2.48
CA LEU A 51 -4.00 -13.16 -1.81
C LEU A 51 -4.29 -13.19 -0.30
N PRO A 52 -3.27 -13.27 0.58
CA PRO A 52 -3.51 -13.24 2.02
C PRO A 52 -4.26 -11.97 2.42
N PRO A 53 -5.22 -12.05 3.37
CA PRO A 53 -6.06 -10.91 3.74
C PRO A 53 -5.24 -9.71 4.25
N ASN A 54 -4.10 -9.97 4.89
CA ASN A 54 -3.17 -8.92 5.33
C ASN A 54 -2.57 -8.15 4.15
N VAL A 55 -2.19 -8.84 3.07
CA VAL A 55 -1.64 -8.23 1.86
C VAL A 55 -2.71 -7.39 1.16
N LEU A 56 -3.93 -7.92 1.05
CA LEU A 56 -5.07 -7.19 0.48
C LEU A 56 -5.34 -5.87 1.24
N ASN A 57 -5.40 -5.92 2.56
CA ASN A 57 -5.61 -4.71 3.39
C ASN A 57 -4.48 -3.68 3.19
N VAL A 58 -3.22 -4.13 3.12
CA VAL A 58 -2.07 -3.25 2.90
C VAL A 58 -2.10 -2.61 1.50
N LEU A 59 -2.51 -3.35 0.47
CA LEU A 59 -2.64 -2.81 -0.88
C LEU A 59 -3.76 -1.78 -1.00
N ILE A 60 -4.91 -2.04 -0.36
CA ILE A 60 -6.01 -1.06 -0.25
C ILE A 60 -5.51 0.20 0.45
N PHE A 61 -4.86 0.05 1.61
CA PHE A 61 -4.24 1.17 2.32
C PHE A 61 -3.29 1.97 1.42
N LEU A 62 -2.40 1.29 0.70
CA LEU A 62 -1.39 1.93 -0.13
C LEU A 62 -2.00 2.67 -1.33
N GLN A 63 -3.07 2.12 -1.92
CA GLN A 63 -3.82 2.79 -2.98
C GLN A 63 -4.48 4.07 -2.47
N HIS A 64 -5.11 4.04 -1.29
CA HIS A 64 -5.68 5.23 -0.68
C HIS A 64 -4.60 6.25 -0.25
N PHE A 65 -3.49 5.78 0.30
CA PHE A 65 -2.36 6.61 0.69
C PHE A 65 -1.74 7.33 -0.51
N ALA A 66 -1.52 6.62 -1.63
CA ALA A 66 -1.01 7.20 -2.87
C ALA A 66 -1.94 8.29 -3.43
N ARG A 67 -3.26 8.10 -3.34
CA ARG A 67 -4.26 9.11 -3.75
C ARG A 67 -4.19 10.36 -2.86
N VAL A 68 -4.09 10.21 -1.54
CA VAL A 68 -4.06 11.34 -0.59
C VAL A 68 -2.75 12.13 -0.67
N THR A 69 -1.62 11.44 -0.83
CA THR A 69 -0.29 12.05 -0.93
C THR A 69 0.05 12.55 -2.33
N LYS A 70 -0.78 12.25 -3.34
CA LYS A 70 -0.54 12.55 -4.77
C LYS A 70 0.80 11.96 -5.26
N LEU A 71 1.15 10.78 -4.76
CA LEU A 71 2.35 10.06 -5.21
C LEU A 71 2.26 9.73 -6.70
N LYS A 72 3.40 9.85 -7.39
CA LYS A 72 3.48 9.43 -8.79
C LYS A 72 3.28 7.91 -8.87
N PRO A 73 2.42 7.41 -9.77
CA PRO A 73 2.22 5.97 -9.96
C PRO A 73 3.52 5.21 -10.23
N SER A 74 4.50 5.85 -10.86
CA SER A 74 5.82 5.29 -11.13
C SER A 74 6.55 4.80 -9.87
N ILE A 75 6.42 5.52 -8.75
CA ILE A 75 7.06 5.13 -7.47
C ILE A 75 6.40 3.86 -6.94
N LEU A 76 5.06 3.79 -7.04
CA LEU A 76 4.29 2.64 -6.58
C LEU A 76 4.59 1.39 -7.42
N HIS A 77 4.58 1.53 -8.75
CA HIS A 77 4.86 0.43 -9.69
C HIS A 77 6.32 -0.05 -9.67
N THR A 78 7.25 0.79 -9.23
CA THR A 78 8.65 0.38 -9.00
C THR A 78 8.76 -0.63 -7.86
N HIS A 79 7.92 -0.52 -6.84
CA HIS A 79 8.00 -1.35 -5.64
C HIS A 79 7.01 -2.51 -5.63
N ILE A 80 5.88 -2.39 -6.34
CA ILE A 80 4.81 -3.39 -6.38
C ILE A 80 4.43 -3.67 -7.84
N PRO A 81 4.51 -4.93 -8.30
CA PRO A 81 4.10 -5.30 -9.65
C PRO A 81 2.62 -4.99 -9.93
N ALA A 82 2.30 -4.57 -11.16
CA ALA A 82 0.95 -4.19 -11.56
C ALA A 82 -0.08 -5.32 -11.37
N TYR A 83 0.31 -6.59 -11.64
CA TYR A 83 -0.58 -7.75 -11.50
C TYR A 83 -1.14 -7.94 -10.08
N VAL A 84 -0.43 -7.43 -9.06
CA VAL A 84 -0.87 -7.50 -7.66
C VAL A 84 -2.08 -6.59 -7.42
N PHE A 85 -2.17 -5.47 -8.15
CA PHE A 85 -3.34 -4.59 -8.11
C PHE A 85 -4.51 -5.17 -8.90
N ASP A 86 -4.25 -5.89 -9.99
CA ASP A 86 -5.29 -6.58 -10.76
C ASP A 86 -5.93 -7.71 -9.93
N ALA A 87 -5.14 -8.41 -9.12
CA ALA A 87 -5.62 -9.42 -8.17
C ALA A 87 -6.53 -8.86 -7.05
N MET A 88 -6.53 -7.53 -6.82
CA MET A 88 -7.50 -6.90 -5.89
C MET A 88 -8.89 -6.68 -6.52
N SER A 89 -9.00 -6.73 -7.86
CA SER A 89 -10.24 -6.46 -8.58
C SER A 89 -11.12 -7.69 -8.80
N LEU A 90 -10.67 -8.85 -8.31
CA LEU A 90 -11.38 -10.14 -8.34
C LEU A 90 -12.24 -10.34 -7.08
#